data_AF-I0K562-F1
#
_entry.id   AF-I0K562-F1
#
_cell.length_a   1.000
_cell.length_b   1.000
_cell.length_c   1.000
_cell.angle_alpha   90.00
_cell.angle_beta   90.00
_cell.angle_gamma   90.00
#
_symmetry.space_group_name_H-M   'P 1'
#
loop_
_entity.id
_entity.type
_entity.pdbx_description
1 polymer ?
#
loop_
_entity_poly.entity_id
_entity_poly.type
_entity_poly.pdbx_seq_one_letter_code
_entity_poly.pdbx_strand_id
1 'polypeptide(L)'
;MQQVKRVVVGGQRVLLFWVLAILTSHCTEPSVESQASGSCRIRQEDVVETVNGGSNLTPTETTDRKTYDYDTDGRITHTVLQREQRQQGKSINTYGVETSYTYDAAGFLTTMGQKTRWQTAIDGGSYEERTSYSYTDGRLAESVRRYQGDAKGVVSQLTSTYTYDATGQLTRLTELTTYPVLPDSLKGELLYQNGSLATITYQNGRLVDYVRKEGSTETRPYTFQNGLVSSETLGNVRYAYGYDQQDRVTKTEVWQDGQLKRETAYTYADAKSPTDTWPPFKGFPTVLALSGRPGVWATNTYRSKLPDGAFYTAAQQMQYTLTGAGFIRSATGTTTHTNYDSRNSVYQVKTVSTYAYDGLCD
;
A
#
# COMPACT_ATOMS: atom_id res chain seq x y z
N MET A 1 22.33 -24.25 -30.24
CA MET A 1 21.42 -24.42 -29.07
C MET A 1 21.56 -23.19 -28.19
N GLN A 2 20.51 -22.36 -28.05
CA GLN A 2 20.51 -21.23 -27.11
C GLN A 2 19.87 -21.66 -25.79
N GLN A 3 20.50 -21.34 -24.65
CA GLN A 3 19.86 -21.50 -23.35
C GLN A 3 18.81 -20.40 -23.15
N VAL A 4 17.54 -20.79 -23.11
CA VAL A 4 16.45 -19.88 -22.71
C VAL A 4 16.56 -19.64 -21.22
N LYS A 5 17.20 -18.53 -20.83
CA LYS A 5 17.14 -18.01 -19.45
C LYS A 5 15.71 -17.56 -19.13
N ARG A 6 14.87 -18.49 -18.67
CA ARG A 6 13.60 -18.16 -18.01
C ARG A 6 13.92 -17.46 -16.69
N VAL A 7 14.08 -16.13 -16.72
CA VAL A 7 14.12 -15.31 -15.51
C VAL A 7 12.73 -15.37 -14.90
N VAL A 8 12.60 -16.06 -13.76
CA VAL A 8 11.35 -16.12 -13.01
C VAL A 8 11.17 -14.78 -12.29
N VAL A 9 10.58 -13.80 -12.97
CA VAL A 9 10.16 -12.51 -12.37
C VAL A 9 8.84 -12.74 -11.60
N GLY A 10 8.89 -13.64 -10.62
CA GLY A 10 7.79 -13.99 -9.74
C GLY A 10 8.17 -13.75 -8.29
N GLY A 11 7.61 -12.72 -7.67
CA GLY A 11 7.82 -12.47 -6.23
C GLY A 11 8.22 -11.05 -5.81
N GLN A 12 7.81 -9.98 -6.50
CA GLN A 12 8.06 -8.61 -6.03
C GLN A 12 6.89 -7.62 -6.22
N ARG A 13 5.65 -8.06 -5.94
CA ARG A 13 4.47 -7.19 -5.81
C ARG A 13 3.61 -7.52 -4.56
N VAL A 14 4.26 -7.64 -3.40
CA VAL A 14 3.59 -7.69 -2.07
C VAL A 14 3.46 -6.28 -1.46
N LEU A 15 3.84 -5.24 -2.20
CA LEU A 15 3.88 -3.83 -1.77
C LEU A 15 3.30 -2.90 -2.85
N LEU A 16 1.97 -2.94 -3.07
CA LEU A 16 1.25 -1.86 -3.77
C LEU A 16 -0.28 -1.82 -3.50
N PHE A 17 -0.72 -2.00 -2.26
CA PHE A 17 -2.12 -1.77 -1.86
C PHE A 17 -2.19 -0.97 -0.55
N TRP A 18 -2.20 0.37 -0.67
CA TRP A 18 -2.39 1.33 0.44
C TRP A 18 -3.15 2.58 -0.02
N VAL A 19 -4.32 2.38 -0.66
CA VAL A 19 -5.34 3.43 -0.87
C VAL A 19 -6.72 2.77 -0.79
N LEU A 20 -7.42 2.90 0.36
CA LEU A 20 -8.89 2.85 0.57
C LEU A 20 -9.24 2.51 2.05
N ALA A 21 -9.38 3.54 2.89
CA ALA A 21 -9.94 3.58 4.26
C ALA A 21 -9.93 5.07 4.73
N ILE A 22 -10.68 5.57 5.72
CA ILE A 22 -11.96 5.21 6.38
C ILE A 22 -12.62 6.54 6.87
N LEU A 23 -13.86 6.57 7.39
CA LEU A 23 -14.68 7.81 7.42
C LEU A 23 -15.68 7.94 8.60
N THR A 24 -15.60 9.03 9.41
CA THR A 24 -16.67 9.78 10.17
C THR A 24 -16.00 10.84 11.11
N SER A 25 -16.36 12.14 11.31
CA SER A 25 -17.60 12.96 11.46
C SER A 25 -18.26 12.88 12.86
N HIS A 26 -18.61 13.92 13.67
CA HIS A 26 -18.62 15.42 13.69
C HIS A 26 -18.88 15.87 15.18
N CYS A 27 -18.81 17.09 15.76
CA CYS A 27 -18.33 18.50 15.54
C CYS A 27 -18.20 19.16 16.98
N THR A 28 -18.21 20.46 17.36
CA THR A 28 -18.61 21.78 16.79
C THR A 28 -17.81 22.97 17.47
N GLU A 29 -18.42 24.10 17.91
CA GLU A 29 -17.78 25.43 18.12
C GLU A 29 -18.47 26.33 19.19
N PRO A 30 -18.01 27.57 19.60
CA PRO A 30 -17.44 28.70 18.80
C PRO A 30 -16.21 29.45 19.44
N SER A 31 -15.59 30.51 18.89
CA SER A 31 -15.31 30.97 17.49
C SER A 31 -14.37 32.21 17.51
N VAL A 32 -13.30 32.26 16.70
CA VAL A 32 -12.61 33.51 16.26
C VAL A 32 -12.09 33.32 14.83
N GLU A 33 -12.17 34.37 14.00
CA GLU A 33 -11.83 34.38 12.57
C GLU A 33 -10.31 34.21 12.30
N SER A 34 -9.85 33.58 11.22
CA SER A 34 -10.55 32.78 10.20
C SER A 34 -9.66 31.60 9.76
N GLN A 35 -9.51 30.60 10.63
CA GLN A 35 -8.95 29.30 10.26
C GLN A 35 -10.08 28.39 9.75
N ALA A 36 -9.90 27.78 8.57
CA ALA A 36 -10.81 26.76 8.09
C ALA A 36 -10.57 25.43 8.82
N SER A 37 -11.65 24.83 9.33
CA SER A 37 -11.65 23.57 10.08
C SER A 37 -11.80 22.35 9.14
N GLY A 38 -11.27 21.17 9.45
CA GLY A 38 -10.59 20.74 10.67
C GLY A 38 -9.06 20.80 10.65
N SER A 39 -8.46 20.85 11.85
CA SER A 39 -7.07 21.26 12.09
C SER A 39 -6.16 20.09 12.50
N CYS A 40 -5.78 19.24 11.55
CA CYS A 40 -4.78 18.19 11.78
C CYS A 40 -3.94 17.94 10.51
N ARG A 41 -2.99 18.84 10.23
CA ARG A 41 -2.04 18.68 9.12
C ARG A 41 -0.85 17.86 9.59
N ILE A 42 -0.27 17.04 8.72
CA ILE A 42 0.81 16.12 9.07
C ILE A 42 2.07 16.43 8.29
N ARG A 43 3.21 16.24 8.93
CA ARG A 43 4.51 16.02 8.28
C ARG A 43 5.18 14.79 8.89
N GLN A 44 5.76 13.95 8.03
CA GLN A 44 6.38 12.69 8.39
C GLN A 44 7.86 12.69 8.04
N GLU A 45 8.69 12.16 8.94
CA GLU A 45 10.12 11.98 8.75
C GLU A 45 10.56 10.67 9.41
N ASP A 46 10.90 9.68 8.58
CA ASP A 46 11.35 8.36 8.98
C ASP A 46 12.86 8.24 8.76
N VAL A 47 13.60 7.90 9.82
CA VAL A 47 15.04 7.65 9.77
C VAL A 47 15.30 6.17 10.08
N VAL A 48 15.82 5.44 9.10
CA VAL A 48 16.22 4.04 9.22
C VAL A 48 17.74 3.98 9.38
N GLU A 49 18.20 3.47 10.52
CA GLU A 49 19.60 3.33 10.88
C GLU A 49 20.00 1.85 10.96
N THR A 50 20.92 1.43 10.09
CA THR A 50 21.41 0.04 10.07
C THR A 50 22.56 -0.13 11.07
N VAL A 51 22.22 -0.38 12.34
CA VAL A 51 23.19 -0.60 13.43
C VAL A 51 23.76 -2.03 13.36
N ASN A 52 24.77 -2.20 12.49
CA ASN A 52 25.38 -3.50 12.23
C ASN A 52 26.12 -4.08 13.45
N GLY A 53 25.52 -5.09 14.09
CA GLY A 53 26.16 -5.89 15.15
C GLY A 53 27.23 -6.89 14.64
N GLY A 54 27.47 -6.97 13.33
CA GLY A 54 28.50 -7.81 12.71
C GLY A 54 29.62 -6.98 12.09
N SER A 55 30.88 -7.35 12.36
CA SER A 55 32.09 -6.57 12.09
C SER A 55 32.39 -6.17 10.63
N ASN A 56 31.63 -6.70 9.66
CA ASN A 56 31.98 -6.68 8.24
C ASN A 56 30.98 -5.91 7.36
N LEU A 57 29.99 -5.21 7.93
CA LEU A 57 28.96 -4.49 7.18
C LEU A 57 29.07 -2.97 7.41
N THR A 58 29.22 -2.20 6.33
CA THR A 58 29.24 -0.74 6.38
C THR A 58 27.86 -0.19 6.79
N PRO A 59 27.76 0.66 7.82
CA PRO A 59 26.49 1.30 8.18
C PRO A 59 25.89 2.09 7.01
N THR A 60 24.59 1.92 6.84
CA THR A 60 23.77 2.64 5.85
C THR A 60 22.59 3.28 6.57
N GLU A 61 22.42 4.58 6.34
CA GLU A 61 21.30 5.39 6.79
C GLU A 61 20.33 5.55 5.60
N THR A 62 19.03 5.50 5.86
CA THR A 62 18.01 5.90 4.87
C THR A 62 17.02 6.85 5.54
N THR A 63 16.84 8.03 4.97
CA THR A 63 15.89 9.03 5.45
C THR A 63 14.77 9.18 4.44
N ASP A 64 13.55 8.82 4.84
CA ASP A 64 12.33 9.08 4.08
C ASP A 64 11.60 10.27 4.69
N ARG A 65 11.50 11.38 3.96
CA ARG A 65 10.71 12.54 4.35
C ARG A 65 9.45 12.60 3.50
N LYS A 66 8.29 12.76 4.13
CA LYS A 66 7.01 12.93 3.43
C LYS A 66 6.25 14.17 3.90
N THR A 67 5.99 15.06 2.94
CA THR A 67 5.25 16.31 3.14
C THR A 67 3.87 16.25 2.49
N TYR A 68 2.95 17.07 3.00
CA TYR A 68 1.55 17.10 2.62
C TYR A 68 1.10 18.56 2.52
N ASP A 69 0.61 18.95 1.34
CA ASP A 69 0.03 20.26 1.07
C ASP A 69 -1.50 20.13 1.03
N TYR A 70 -2.21 21.15 1.54
CA TYR A 70 -3.66 21.13 1.73
C TYR A 70 -4.31 22.38 1.12
N ASP A 71 -5.55 22.27 0.63
CA ASP A 71 -6.36 23.43 0.25
C ASP A 71 -6.98 24.16 1.45
N THR A 72 -7.72 25.23 1.17
CA THR A 72 -8.46 26.00 2.18
C THR A 72 -9.57 25.22 2.86
N ASP A 73 -10.01 24.08 2.31
CA ASP A 73 -11.07 23.25 2.86
C ASP A 73 -10.51 21.99 3.57
N GLY A 74 -9.19 21.97 3.82
CA GLY A 74 -8.49 20.89 4.51
C GLY A 74 -8.26 19.62 3.69
N ARG A 75 -8.51 19.63 2.38
CA ARG A 75 -8.26 18.48 1.49
C ARG A 75 -6.79 18.44 1.08
N ILE A 76 -6.19 17.26 0.99
CA ILE A 76 -4.82 17.11 0.48
C ILE A 76 -4.81 17.45 -1.02
N THR A 77 -3.98 18.41 -1.43
CA THR A 77 -3.80 18.79 -2.84
C THR A 77 -2.53 18.21 -3.44
N HIS A 78 -1.51 17.97 -2.63
CA HIS A 78 -0.22 17.45 -3.08
C HIS A 78 0.54 16.76 -1.94
N THR A 79 1.37 15.77 -2.28
CA THR A 79 2.30 15.12 -1.36
C THR A 79 3.62 14.83 -2.04
N VAL A 80 4.74 15.05 -1.34
CA VAL A 80 6.07 14.66 -1.81
C VAL A 80 6.64 13.61 -0.87
N LEU A 81 7.09 12.48 -1.40
CA LEU A 81 8.02 11.58 -0.73
C LEU A 81 9.42 11.83 -1.29
N GLN A 82 10.40 12.06 -0.42
CA GLN A 82 11.82 12.08 -0.76
C GLN A 82 12.55 11.04 0.10
N ARG A 83 13.27 10.13 -0.56
CA ARG A 83 14.21 9.18 0.04
C ARG A 83 15.64 9.62 -0.24
N GLU A 84 16.44 9.76 0.81
CA GLU A 84 17.90 9.89 0.72
C GLU A 84 18.56 8.66 1.35
N GLN A 85 19.52 8.03 0.66
CA GLN A 85 20.34 6.95 1.20
C GLN A 85 21.78 7.43 1.39
N ARG A 86 22.32 7.26 2.60
CA ARG A 86 23.71 7.63 2.93
C ARG A 86 24.53 6.44 3.38
N GLN A 87 25.80 6.43 2.99
CA GLN A 87 26.80 5.45 3.42
C GLN A 87 28.02 6.21 3.95
N GLN A 88 28.43 5.93 5.20
CA GLN A 88 29.51 6.67 5.89
C GLN A 88 29.30 8.21 5.85
N GLY A 89 28.06 8.67 6.03
CA GLY A 89 27.68 10.10 5.99
C GLY A 89 27.65 10.74 4.59
N LYS A 90 28.02 10.02 3.53
CA LYS A 90 27.94 10.50 2.14
C LYS A 90 26.63 10.05 1.50
N SER A 91 25.91 10.98 0.89
CA SER A 91 24.74 10.67 0.05
C SER A 91 25.17 9.85 -1.16
N ILE A 92 24.52 8.70 -1.39
CA ILE A 92 24.85 7.77 -2.49
C ILE A 92 23.68 7.52 -3.45
N ASN A 93 22.44 7.78 -3.03
CA ASN A 93 21.26 7.69 -3.88
C ASN A 93 20.15 8.58 -3.34
N THR A 94 19.44 9.25 -4.25
CA THR A 94 18.18 9.93 -3.97
C THR A 94 17.08 9.32 -4.84
N TYR A 95 15.86 9.33 -4.33
CA TYR A 95 14.64 8.97 -5.04
C TYR A 95 13.50 9.84 -4.53
N GLY A 96 12.50 10.15 -5.36
CA GLY A 96 11.29 10.80 -4.87
C GLY A 96 10.06 10.56 -5.73
N VAL A 97 8.90 10.85 -5.14
CA VAL A 97 7.59 10.75 -5.76
C VAL A 97 6.79 11.99 -5.40
N GLU A 98 6.25 12.66 -6.42
CA GLU A 98 5.21 13.68 -6.28
C GLU A 98 3.86 13.04 -6.59
N THR A 99 2.85 13.29 -5.75
CA THR A 99 1.44 12.95 -6.04
C THR A 99 0.59 14.20 -5.88
N SER A 100 -0.24 14.52 -6.87
CA SER A 100 -1.15 15.66 -6.90
C SER A 100 -2.61 15.24 -7.01
N TYR A 101 -3.50 16.05 -6.45
CA TYR A 101 -4.93 15.81 -6.31
C TYR A 101 -5.70 17.05 -6.75
N THR A 102 -6.68 16.91 -7.64
CA THR A 102 -7.56 18.00 -8.07
C THR A 102 -9.01 17.70 -7.74
N TYR A 103 -9.76 18.72 -7.35
CA TYR A 103 -11.17 18.60 -6.98
C TYR A 103 -12.06 19.42 -7.93
N ASP A 104 -13.34 19.07 -8.02
CA ASP A 104 -14.36 19.95 -8.60
C ASP A 104 -14.86 20.99 -7.56
N ALA A 105 -15.70 21.92 -8.01
CA ALA A 105 -16.30 22.95 -7.16
C ALA A 105 -17.26 22.40 -6.08
N ALA A 106 -17.60 21.10 -6.12
CA ALA A 106 -18.38 20.41 -5.11
C ALA A 106 -17.51 19.53 -4.19
N GLY A 107 -16.17 19.56 -4.33
CA GLY A 107 -15.21 18.83 -3.50
C GLY A 107 -15.07 17.34 -3.84
N PHE A 108 -15.52 16.88 -5.01
CA PHE A 108 -15.23 15.53 -5.50
C PHE A 108 -13.85 15.48 -6.15
N LEU A 109 -13.05 14.44 -5.88
CA LEU A 109 -11.72 14.26 -6.48
C LEU A 109 -11.88 13.94 -7.97
N THR A 110 -11.32 14.76 -8.87
CA THR A 110 -11.46 14.61 -10.34
C THR A 110 -10.22 14.00 -11.00
N THR A 111 -9.03 14.20 -10.43
CA THR A 111 -7.79 13.56 -10.87
C THR A 111 -6.84 13.35 -9.69
N MET A 112 -6.15 12.21 -9.69
CA MET A 112 -4.93 11.97 -8.95
C MET A 112 -3.80 11.71 -9.96
N GLY A 113 -2.70 12.46 -9.90
CA GLY A 113 -1.51 12.25 -10.73
C GLY A 113 -0.31 11.88 -9.86
N GLN A 114 0.50 10.89 -10.25
CA GLN A 114 1.71 10.48 -9.54
C GLN A 114 2.91 10.44 -10.49
N LYS A 115 4.07 10.94 -10.04
CA LYS A 115 5.28 11.05 -10.86
C LYS A 115 6.56 10.76 -10.07
N THR A 116 7.44 9.94 -10.63
CA THR A 116 8.80 9.75 -10.08
C THR A 116 9.68 10.96 -10.39
N ARG A 117 10.50 11.36 -9.41
CA ARG A 117 11.48 12.46 -9.48
C ARG A 117 12.83 12.03 -8.89
N TRP A 118 13.88 12.78 -9.23
CA TRP A 118 15.23 12.71 -8.64
C TRP A 118 15.80 11.28 -8.48
N GLN A 119 15.88 10.49 -9.54
CA GLN A 119 16.46 9.13 -9.53
C GLN A 119 17.92 9.17 -9.99
N THR A 120 18.87 8.83 -9.10
CA THR A 120 20.31 9.04 -9.36
C THR A 120 21.10 7.82 -9.84
N ALA A 121 20.69 6.59 -9.48
CA ALA A 121 21.63 5.45 -9.43
C ALA A 121 21.35 4.23 -10.35
N ILE A 122 20.15 4.05 -10.91
CA ILE A 122 19.79 2.87 -11.74
C ILE A 122 18.90 3.34 -12.90
N ASP A 123 19.14 2.82 -14.10
CA ASP A 123 18.49 3.10 -15.41
C ASP A 123 17.22 3.97 -15.30
N GLY A 124 17.41 5.27 -15.54
CA GLY A 124 16.52 6.35 -15.11
C GLY A 124 15.18 6.41 -15.82
N GLY A 125 14.21 5.61 -15.35
CA GLY A 125 12.83 5.63 -15.82
C GLY A 125 11.99 6.76 -15.21
N SER A 126 11.44 7.65 -16.05
CA SER A 126 10.46 8.65 -15.62
C SER A 126 9.03 8.09 -15.61
N TYR A 127 8.69 7.36 -14.56
CA TYR A 127 7.32 6.88 -14.32
C TYR A 127 6.32 8.02 -14.13
N GLU A 128 5.18 7.92 -14.83
CA GLU A 128 4.00 8.77 -14.63
C GLU A 128 2.71 7.93 -14.66
N GLU A 129 1.84 8.13 -13.67
CA GLU A 129 0.49 7.55 -13.60
C GLU A 129 -0.53 8.67 -13.38
N ARG A 130 -1.70 8.55 -14.02
CA ARG A 130 -2.84 9.43 -13.79
C ARG A 130 -4.12 8.62 -13.63
N THR A 131 -4.83 8.80 -12.53
CA THR A 131 -6.22 8.34 -12.37
C THR A 131 -7.16 9.53 -12.51
N SER A 132 -8.12 9.44 -13.44
CA SER A 132 -9.27 10.33 -13.52
C SER A 132 -10.49 9.66 -12.87
N TYR A 133 -11.40 10.45 -12.31
CA TYR A 133 -12.60 9.94 -11.63
C TYR A 133 -13.87 10.65 -12.14
N SER A 134 -14.99 9.94 -12.23
CA SER A 134 -16.30 10.48 -12.63
C SER A 134 -17.41 10.00 -11.69
N TYR A 135 -18.48 10.79 -11.59
CA TYR A 135 -19.50 10.63 -10.56
C TYR A 135 -20.91 10.65 -11.17
N THR A 136 -21.83 9.93 -10.53
CA THR A 136 -23.28 9.93 -10.85
C THR A 136 -24.03 9.95 -9.53
N ASP A 137 -25.02 10.83 -9.39
CA ASP A 137 -25.81 11.02 -8.17
C ASP A 137 -24.96 11.18 -6.88
N GLY A 138 -23.83 11.88 -7.00
CA GLY A 138 -22.88 12.10 -5.90
C GLY A 138 -22.06 10.87 -5.47
N ARG A 139 -22.09 9.78 -6.22
CA ARG A 139 -21.30 8.56 -6.00
C ARG A 139 -20.28 8.36 -7.12
N LEU A 140 -19.11 7.81 -6.79
CA LEU A 140 -18.07 7.45 -7.76
C LEU A 140 -18.63 6.40 -8.72
N ALA A 141 -18.71 6.72 -10.02
CA ALA A 141 -19.28 5.86 -11.05
C ALA A 141 -18.19 5.14 -11.86
N GLU A 142 -17.09 5.83 -12.16
CA GLU A 142 -15.93 5.27 -12.85
C GLU A 142 -14.63 5.90 -12.33
N SER A 143 -13.55 5.11 -12.33
CA SER A 143 -12.19 5.65 -12.33
C SER A 143 -11.37 5.04 -13.47
N VAL A 144 -10.60 5.88 -14.17
CA VAL A 144 -9.73 5.47 -15.28
C VAL A 144 -8.30 5.79 -14.90
N ARG A 145 -7.53 4.75 -14.57
CA ARG A 145 -6.10 4.83 -14.26
C ARG A 145 -5.28 4.51 -15.50
N ARG A 146 -4.44 5.44 -15.92
CA ARG A 146 -3.50 5.31 -17.04
C ARG A 146 -2.07 5.35 -16.50
N TYR A 147 -1.33 4.30 -16.79
CA TYR A 147 0.07 4.10 -16.42
C TYR A 147 0.93 4.24 -17.67
N GLN A 148 2.03 5.01 -17.60
CA GLN A 148 3.01 5.13 -18.67
C GLN A 148 4.41 4.77 -18.17
N GLY A 149 4.97 3.68 -18.72
CA GLY A 149 6.31 3.20 -18.42
C GLY A 149 7.31 3.58 -19.51
N ASP A 150 8.22 4.49 -19.17
CA ASP A 150 9.37 4.98 -19.93
C ASP A 150 10.08 3.93 -20.82
N ALA A 151 10.79 2.97 -20.24
CA ALA A 151 11.82 2.17 -20.91
C ALA A 151 11.30 1.18 -21.97
N LYS A 152 9.98 0.96 -22.04
CA LYS A 152 9.34 0.02 -22.98
C LYS A 152 8.21 0.61 -23.81
N GLY A 153 7.86 1.89 -23.62
CA GLY A 153 6.81 2.58 -24.38
C GLY A 153 5.40 1.98 -24.20
N VAL A 154 5.18 1.16 -23.17
CA VAL A 154 3.88 0.56 -22.88
C VAL A 154 3.02 1.57 -22.13
N VAL A 155 1.80 1.75 -22.62
CA VAL A 155 0.72 2.44 -21.89
C VAL A 155 -0.33 1.41 -21.56
N SER A 156 -0.58 1.21 -20.27
CA SER A 156 -1.69 0.38 -19.78
C SER A 156 -2.76 1.25 -19.13
N GLN A 157 -4.00 0.84 -19.23
CA GLN A 157 -5.16 1.51 -18.66
C GLN A 157 -6.03 0.49 -17.90
N LEU A 158 -6.37 0.83 -16.66
CA LEU A 158 -7.37 0.14 -15.85
C LEU A 158 -8.60 1.05 -15.75
N THR A 159 -9.72 0.61 -16.32
CA THR A 159 -11.03 1.27 -16.16
C THR A 159 -11.83 0.48 -15.14
N SER A 160 -12.16 1.12 -14.02
CA SER A 160 -12.88 0.53 -12.88
C SER A 160 -14.26 1.19 -12.76
N THR A 161 -15.33 0.43 -13.01
CA THR A 161 -16.74 0.89 -13.00
C THR A 161 -17.46 0.38 -11.75
N TYR A 162 -18.24 1.25 -11.11
CA TYR A 162 -18.91 1.01 -9.83
C TYR A 162 -20.43 0.95 -10.01
N THR A 163 -21.10 -0.03 -9.41
CA THR A 163 -22.56 -0.21 -9.47
C THR A 163 -23.13 -0.31 -8.06
N TYR A 164 -24.23 0.41 -7.83
CA TYR A 164 -24.88 0.56 -6.54
C TYR A 164 -26.31 0.00 -6.55
N ASP A 165 -26.84 -0.37 -5.39
CA ASP A 165 -28.27 -0.64 -5.21
C ASP A 165 -29.09 0.64 -4.97
N ALA A 166 -30.42 0.48 -4.84
CA ALA A 166 -31.34 1.59 -4.57
C ALA A 166 -31.16 2.25 -3.18
N THR A 167 -30.42 1.63 -2.25
CA THR A 167 -30.02 2.26 -0.97
C THR A 167 -28.72 3.05 -1.13
N GLY A 168 -27.99 2.87 -2.24
CA GLY A 168 -26.71 3.48 -2.51
C GLY A 168 -25.51 2.69 -2.00
N GLN A 169 -25.68 1.42 -1.62
CA GLN A 169 -24.55 0.55 -1.28
C GLN A 169 -23.92 0.00 -2.56
N LEU A 170 -22.58 -0.13 -2.57
CA LEU A 170 -21.88 -0.77 -3.68
C LEU A 170 -22.26 -2.25 -3.74
N THR A 171 -22.68 -2.74 -4.91
CA THR A 171 -23.00 -4.15 -5.17
C THR A 171 -22.02 -4.79 -6.16
N ARG A 172 -21.41 -4.01 -7.04
CA ARG A 172 -20.39 -4.49 -7.97
C ARG A 172 -19.33 -3.44 -8.28
N LEU A 173 -18.09 -3.89 -8.36
CA LEU A 173 -16.98 -3.20 -9.00
C LEU A 173 -16.48 -4.09 -10.15
N THR A 174 -16.37 -3.53 -11.34
CA THR A 174 -15.86 -4.23 -12.54
C THR A 174 -14.61 -3.50 -13.02
N GLU A 175 -13.50 -4.21 -13.22
CA GLU A 175 -12.22 -3.62 -13.63
C GLU A 175 -11.73 -4.22 -14.95
N LEU A 176 -11.53 -3.38 -15.96
CA LEU A 176 -11.07 -3.77 -17.29
C LEU A 176 -9.65 -3.28 -17.54
N THR A 177 -8.71 -4.20 -17.76
CA THR A 177 -7.32 -3.89 -18.14
C THR A 177 -7.19 -3.85 -19.67
N THR A 178 -6.65 -2.76 -20.19
CA THR A 178 -6.32 -2.59 -21.62
C THR A 178 -4.91 -2.01 -21.80
N TYR A 179 -4.36 -2.15 -23.01
CA TYR A 179 -3.05 -1.60 -23.37
C TYR A 179 -3.18 -0.74 -24.64
N PRO A 180 -3.58 0.54 -24.54
CA PRO A 180 -3.73 1.44 -25.69
C PRO A 180 -2.44 1.63 -26.51
N VAL A 181 -1.26 1.40 -25.91
CA VAL A 181 0.02 1.33 -26.63
C VAL A 181 0.77 0.09 -26.16
N LEU A 182 0.97 -0.86 -27.07
CA LEU A 182 1.63 -2.15 -26.81
C LEU A 182 2.52 -2.56 -28.01
N PRO A 183 3.85 -2.40 -27.90
CA PRO A 183 4.79 -2.91 -28.90
C PRO A 183 4.66 -4.43 -29.12
N ASP A 184 4.79 -4.89 -30.36
CA ASP A 184 4.63 -6.31 -30.73
C ASP A 184 5.57 -7.25 -29.96
N SER A 185 6.80 -6.79 -29.69
CA SER A 185 7.82 -7.52 -28.93
C SER A 185 7.39 -7.87 -27.49
N LEU A 186 6.36 -7.21 -26.95
CA LEU A 186 5.92 -7.35 -25.56
C LEU A 186 4.59 -8.09 -25.42
N LYS A 187 3.96 -8.52 -26.54
CA LYS A 187 2.64 -9.18 -26.55
C LYS A 187 2.59 -10.55 -25.85
N GLY A 188 3.72 -11.07 -25.37
CA GLY A 188 3.82 -12.25 -24.50
C GLY A 188 4.47 -12.00 -23.12
N GLU A 189 4.82 -10.76 -22.79
CA GLU A 189 5.48 -10.40 -21.50
C GLU A 189 4.51 -9.80 -20.46
N LEU A 190 3.23 -9.63 -20.81
CA LEU A 190 2.26 -8.96 -19.96
C LEU A 190 1.77 -9.84 -18.81
N LEU A 191 1.62 -9.22 -17.63
CA LEU A 191 1.05 -9.86 -16.43
C LEU A 191 -0.44 -10.20 -16.59
N TYR A 192 -1.16 -9.42 -17.39
CA TYR A 192 -2.57 -9.60 -17.73
C TYR A 192 -2.76 -9.45 -19.24
N GLN A 193 -3.75 -10.12 -19.81
CA GLN A 193 -4.03 -10.00 -21.24
C GLN A 193 -4.75 -8.68 -21.54
N ASN A 194 -4.64 -8.18 -22.77
CA ASN A 194 -5.43 -7.04 -23.21
C ASN A 194 -6.92 -7.44 -23.24
N GLY A 195 -7.75 -6.78 -22.42
CA GLY A 195 -9.14 -7.18 -22.19
C GLY A 195 -9.36 -8.10 -20.98
N SER A 196 -8.33 -8.33 -20.14
CA SER A 196 -8.51 -8.98 -18.83
C SER A 196 -9.53 -8.21 -17.98
N LEU A 197 -10.51 -8.93 -17.44
CA LEU A 197 -11.66 -8.38 -16.72
C LEU A 197 -11.74 -8.97 -15.32
N ALA A 198 -11.76 -8.13 -14.27
CA ALA A 198 -12.14 -8.53 -12.93
C ALA A 198 -13.59 -8.09 -12.63
N THR A 199 -14.34 -8.90 -11.89
CA THR A 199 -15.64 -8.56 -11.33
C THR A 199 -15.65 -8.89 -9.84
N ILE A 200 -16.00 -7.91 -9.03
CA ILE A 200 -15.90 -7.91 -7.57
C ILE A 200 -17.30 -7.63 -7.04
N THR A 201 -17.93 -8.60 -6.38
CA THR A 201 -19.35 -8.53 -5.99
C THR A 201 -19.49 -8.36 -4.48
N TYR A 202 -20.30 -7.39 -4.08
CA TYR A 202 -20.51 -7.00 -2.69
C TYR A 202 -21.95 -7.25 -2.26
N GLN A 203 -22.14 -7.58 -0.99
CA GLN A 203 -23.43 -7.69 -0.32
C GLN A 203 -23.31 -7.07 1.07
N ASN A 204 -24.18 -6.12 1.42
CA ASN A 204 -24.17 -5.42 2.71
C ASN A 204 -22.78 -4.83 3.07
N GLY A 205 -22.10 -4.20 2.10
CA GLY A 205 -20.75 -3.64 2.24
C GLY A 205 -19.60 -4.66 2.35
N ARG A 206 -19.88 -5.97 2.31
CA ARG A 206 -18.90 -7.06 2.40
C ARG A 206 -18.66 -7.71 1.05
N LEU A 207 -17.42 -8.09 0.76
CA LEU A 207 -17.07 -8.83 -0.44
C LEU A 207 -17.54 -10.29 -0.35
N VAL A 208 -18.29 -10.76 -1.35
CA VAL A 208 -18.80 -12.14 -1.41
C VAL A 208 -18.26 -12.95 -2.58
N ASP A 209 -17.81 -12.31 -3.66
CA ASP A 209 -17.26 -12.99 -4.84
C ASP A 209 -16.23 -12.15 -5.60
N TYR A 210 -15.20 -12.79 -6.14
CA TYR A 210 -14.23 -12.21 -7.06
C TYR A 210 -14.00 -13.17 -8.23
N VAL A 211 -14.16 -12.63 -9.44
CA VAL A 211 -14.04 -13.38 -10.70
C VAL A 211 -13.06 -12.64 -11.60
N ARG A 212 -12.00 -13.32 -12.07
CA ARG A 212 -11.10 -12.79 -13.11
C ARG A 212 -11.19 -13.61 -14.37
N LYS A 213 -11.51 -12.94 -15.48
CA LYS A 213 -11.64 -13.53 -16.82
C LYS A 213 -10.51 -13.05 -17.73
N GLU A 214 -9.88 -14.00 -18.40
CA GLU A 214 -8.77 -13.77 -19.34
C GLU A 214 -9.07 -14.55 -20.62
N GLY A 215 -9.47 -13.84 -21.68
CA GLY A 215 -10.01 -14.46 -22.89
C GLY A 215 -11.28 -15.28 -22.60
N SER A 216 -11.20 -16.59 -22.78
CA SER A 216 -12.26 -17.56 -22.47
C SER A 216 -12.17 -18.16 -21.06
N THR A 217 -11.05 -17.99 -20.36
CA THR A 217 -10.80 -18.62 -19.05
C THR A 217 -11.37 -17.77 -17.91
N GLU A 218 -12.19 -18.36 -17.06
CA GLU A 218 -12.61 -17.77 -15.78
C GLU A 218 -11.78 -18.36 -14.62
N THR A 219 -11.40 -17.51 -13.67
CA THR A 219 -10.67 -17.91 -12.45
C THR A 219 -11.24 -17.21 -11.22
N ARG A 220 -11.23 -17.93 -10.09
CA ARG A 220 -11.65 -17.43 -8.77
C ARG A 220 -10.50 -17.69 -7.77
N PRO A 221 -9.43 -16.86 -7.80
CA PRO A 221 -8.22 -17.11 -7.01
C PRO A 221 -8.44 -16.96 -5.51
N TYR A 222 -9.45 -16.19 -5.07
CA TYR A 222 -9.71 -15.89 -3.66
C TYR A 222 -10.84 -16.74 -3.06
N THR A 223 -10.69 -17.10 -1.79
CA THR A 223 -11.78 -17.54 -0.91
C THR A 223 -12.09 -16.46 0.12
N PHE A 224 -13.34 -16.38 0.58
CA PHE A 224 -13.77 -15.32 1.50
C PHE A 224 -14.30 -15.86 2.84
N GLN A 225 -14.11 -15.08 3.90
CA GLN A 225 -14.73 -15.28 5.21
C GLN A 225 -15.18 -13.93 5.76
N ASN A 226 -16.46 -13.78 6.11
CA ASN A 226 -17.05 -12.54 6.67
C ASN A 226 -16.88 -11.24 5.83
N GLY A 227 -16.43 -11.31 4.58
CA GLY A 227 -16.11 -10.14 3.74
C GLY A 227 -14.61 -9.93 3.47
N LEU A 228 -13.76 -10.81 4.00
CA LEU A 228 -12.29 -10.75 3.98
C LEU A 228 -11.71 -11.91 3.16
N VAL A 229 -10.55 -11.73 2.52
CA VAL A 229 -9.86 -12.83 1.80
C VAL A 229 -9.27 -13.81 2.81
N SER A 230 -9.82 -15.03 2.90
CA SER A 230 -9.29 -16.09 3.79
C SER A 230 -8.11 -16.86 3.17
N SER A 231 -8.09 -17.02 1.84
CA SER A 231 -6.91 -17.47 1.10
C SER A 231 -6.92 -17.03 -0.37
N GLU A 232 -5.73 -16.93 -0.97
CA GLU A 232 -5.50 -16.70 -2.41
C GLU A 232 -4.71 -17.88 -2.99
N THR A 233 -5.07 -18.37 -4.17
CA THR A 233 -4.37 -19.45 -4.89
C THR A 233 -3.83 -18.99 -6.24
N LEU A 234 -2.51 -19.02 -6.39
CA LEU A 234 -1.79 -18.70 -7.63
C LEU A 234 -0.96 -19.91 -8.06
N GLY A 235 -1.53 -20.77 -8.92
CA GLY A 235 -0.88 -22.01 -9.35
C GLY A 235 -0.63 -22.96 -8.18
N ASN A 236 0.63 -23.24 -7.86
CA ASN A 236 1.04 -24.08 -6.73
C ASN A 236 1.26 -23.29 -5.41
N VAL A 237 1.01 -21.97 -5.39
CA VAL A 237 1.21 -21.09 -4.23
C VAL A 237 -0.12 -20.78 -3.52
N ARG A 238 -0.29 -21.35 -2.32
CA ARG A 238 -1.31 -21.11 -1.28
C ARG A 238 -1.03 -19.91 -0.38
N TYR A 239 -1.57 -18.70 -0.58
CA TYR A 239 -1.56 -17.67 0.48
C TYR A 239 -2.76 -17.85 1.41
N ALA A 240 -2.58 -17.73 2.73
CA ALA A 240 -3.69 -17.79 3.70
C ALA A 240 -3.58 -16.67 4.74
N TYR A 241 -4.73 -16.20 5.23
CA TYR A 241 -4.85 -15.01 6.07
C TYR A 241 -5.69 -15.30 7.33
N GLY A 242 -5.19 -14.85 8.48
CA GLY A 242 -5.89 -14.86 9.76
C GLY A 242 -6.18 -13.45 10.24
N TYR A 243 -7.31 -13.25 10.92
CA TYR A 243 -7.81 -11.94 11.34
C TYR A 243 -8.17 -11.89 12.83
N ASP A 244 -8.20 -10.68 13.42
CA ASP A 244 -8.78 -10.44 14.75
C ASP A 244 -10.26 -10.01 14.70
N GLN A 245 -10.82 -9.70 15.86
CA GLN A 245 -12.20 -9.23 16.04
C GLN A 245 -12.46 -7.82 15.48
N GLN A 246 -11.42 -7.11 15.02
CA GLN A 246 -11.50 -5.79 14.38
C GLN A 246 -11.26 -5.89 12.87
N ASP A 247 -11.37 -7.09 12.29
CA ASP A 247 -11.11 -7.38 10.87
C ASP A 247 -9.66 -7.08 10.43
N ARG A 248 -8.66 -7.05 11.33
CA ARG A 248 -7.25 -6.75 11.01
C ARG A 248 -6.42 -8.04 10.86
N VAL A 249 -5.46 -8.07 9.93
CA VAL A 249 -4.65 -9.27 9.65
C VAL A 249 -3.68 -9.59 10.79
N THR A 250 -3.98 -10.65 11.56
CA THR A 250 -3.08 -11.19 12.60
C THR A 250 -2.11 -12.24 12.07
N LYS A 251 -2.38 -12.84 10.89
CA LYS A 251 -1.51 -13.85 10.30
C LYS A 251 -1.49 -13.80 8.77
N THR A 252 -0.31 -13.97 8.17
CA THR A 252 -0.15 -14.38 6.77
C THR A 252 0.68 -15.66 6.67
N GLU A 253 0.28 -16.57 5.80
CA GLU A 253 1.03 -17.79 5.48
C GLU A 253 1.24 -17.90 3.97
N VAL A 254 2.40 -18.41 3.55
CA VAL A 254 2.66 -18.80 2.16
C VAL A 254 3.03 -20.28 2.12
N TRP A 255 2.14 -21.05 1.53
CA TRP A 255 2.30 -22.46 1.23
C TRP A 255 2.70 -22.62 -0.24
N GLN A 256 3.62 -23.53 -0.54
CA GLN A 256 3.96 -23.89 -1.91
C GLN A 256 4.14 -25.41 -1.98
N ASP A 257 3.52 -26.05 -2.98
CA ASP A 257 3.54 -27.51 -3.16
C ASP A 257 3.07 -28.26 -1.89
N GLY A 258 2.03 -27.72 -1.23
CA GLY A 258 1.48 -28.25 0.02
C GLY A 258 2.32 -27.99 1.28
N GLN A 259 3.48 -27.33 1.17
CA GLN A 259 4.36 -27.06 2.31
C GLN A 259 4.39 -25.58 2.69
N LEU A 260 4.28 -25.27 3.99
CA LEU A 260 4.53 -23.92 4.51
C LEU A 260 5.99 -23.51 4.22
N LYS A 261 6.16 -22.41 3.48
CA LYS A 261 7.45 -21.79 3.16
C LYS A 261 7.70 -20.52 3.96
N ARG A 262 6.64 -19.76 4.27
CA ARG A 262 6.72 -18.49 5.01
C ARG A 262 5.50 -18.33 5.91
N GLU A 263 5.72 -17.74 7.08
CA GLU A 263 4.70 -17.35 8.05
C GLU A 263 5.04 -15.95 8.56
N THR A 264 4.02 -15.10 8.73
CA THR A 264 4.15 -13.81 9.41
C THR A 264 3.01 -13.69 10.42
N ALA A 265 3.31 -13.44 11.69
CA ALA A 265 2.34 -13.14 12.73
C ALA A 265 2.43 -11.67 13.13
N TYR A 266 1.30 -11.03 13.38
CA TYR A 266 1.18 -9.61 13.69
C TYR A 266 0.42 -9.41 15.01
N THR A 267 0.85 -8.47 15.81
CA THR A 267 0.02 -7.90 16.90
C THR A 267 -0.14 -6.40 16.69
N TYR A 268 -1.18 -5.83 17.25
CA TYR A 268 -1.55 -4.42 17.05
C TYR A 268 -1.48 -3.63 18.36
N ALA A 269 -1.00 -2.39 18.26
CA ALA A 269 -1.07 -1.42 19.33
C ALA A 269 -2.45 -0.77 19.40
N ASP A 270 -2.82 -0.25 20.57
CA ASP A 270 -3.95 0.67 20.69
C ASP A 270 -3.49 2.09 20.36
N ALA A 271 -3.43 2.39 19.06
CA ALA A 271 -2.94 3.63 18.49
C ALA A 271 -3.57 3.89 17.12
N LYS A 272 -3.77 5.15 16.77
CA LYS A 272 -4.28 5.59 15.47
C LYS A 272 -3.14 5.87 14.50
N SER A 273 -3.30 5.48 13.23
CA SER A 273 -2.34 5.84 12.19
C SER A 273 -2.41 7.35 11.92
N PRO A 274 -1.28 8.02 11.64
CA PRO A 274 -1.28 9.39 11.13
C PRO A 274 -2.21 9.56 9.91
N THR A 275 -2.31 8.53 9.05
CA THR A 275 -3.21 8.56 7.88
C THR A 275 -4.70 8.64 8.23
N ASP A 276 -5.09 8.29 9.46
CA ASP A 276 -6.50 8.27 9.88
C ASP A 276 -7.05 9.68 10.15
N THR A 277 -6.21 10.73 10.04
CA THR A 277 -6.63 12.14 10.09
C THR A 277 -7.12 12.67 8.73
N TRP A 278 -6.83 11.95 7.63
CA TRP A 278 -7.11 12.45 6.29
C TRP A 278 -8.62 12.45 6.03
N PRO A 279 -9.19 13.53 5.45
CA PRO A 279 -10.57 13.49 5.01
C PRO A 279 -10.74 12.46 3.88
N PRO A 280 -11.92 11.85 3.76
CA PRO A 280 -12.24 10.97 2.63
C PRO A 280 -12.23 11.74 1.32
N PHE A 281 -12.06 11.01 0.21
CA PHE A 281 -12.52 11.50 -1.08
C PHE A 281 -14.05 11.38 -1.14
N LYS A 282 -14.73 12.51 -1.32
CA LYS A 282 -16.19 12.60 -1.41
C LYS A 282 -16.72 11.66 -2.50
N GLY A 283 -17.84 10.98 -2.23
CA GLY A 283 -18.51 10.09 -3.18
C GLY A 283 -17.88 8.70 -3.37
N PHE A 284 -16.72 8.40 -2.78
CA PHE A 284 -16.14 7.06 -2.86
C PHE A 284 -16.96 6.04 -2.04
N PRO A 285 -17.08 4.79 -2.49
CA PRO A 285 -17.80 3.75 -1.77
C PRO A 285 -17.06 3.37 -0.47
N THR A 286 -17.79 3.30 0.65
CA THR A 286 -17.27 2.72 1.89
C THR A 286 -17.40 1.20 1.82
N VAL A 287 -16.29 0.51 1.57
CA VAL A 287 -16.18 -0.95 1.57
C VAL A 287 -15.01 -1.40 2.42
N LEU A 288 -15.10 -2.62 2.96
CA LEU A 288 -13.98 -3.28 3.63
C LEU A 288 -12.94 -3.71 2.57
N ALA A 289 -11.67 -3.38 2.80
CA ALA A 289 -10.59 -3.76 1.88
C ALA A 289 -10.36 -5.28 1.89
N LEU A 290 -9.81 -5.82 0.80
CA LEU A 290 -9.54 -7.27 0.63
C LEU A 290 -8.71 -7.85 1.79
N SER A 291 -7.73 -7.07 2.24
CA SER A 291 -6.81 -7.35 3.34
C SER A 291 -7.37 -6.94 4.72
N GLY A 292 -8.66 -6.66 4.83
CA GLY A 292 -9.29 -6.18 6.06
C GLY A 292 -8.86 -4.77 6.47
N ARG A 293 -9.02 -4.43 7.75
CA ARG A 293 -8.75 -3.09 8.25
C ARG A 293 -7.24 -2.85 8.46
N PRO A 294 -6.76 -1.62 8.18
CA PRO A 294 -5.44 -1.21 8.64
C PRO A 294 -5.39 -1.13 10.18
N GLY A 295 -4.18 -1.06 10.72
CA GLY A 295 -3.95 -0.83 12.14
C GLY A 295 -2.46 -0.69 12.43
N VAL A 296 -2.15 -0.09 13.58
CA VAL A 296 -0.77 0.15 14.01
C VAL A 296 -0.16 -1.15 14.58
N TRP A 297 0.90 -1.68 13.99
CA TRP A 297 1.54 -2.93 14.45
C TRP A 297 2.37 -2.74 15.73
N ALA A 298 2.05 -3.46 16.81
CA ALA A 298 2.90 -3.52 18.00
C ALA A 298 4.11 -4.46 17.78
N THR A 299 3.88 -5.63 17.16
CA THR A 299 4.94 -6.56 16.78
C THR A 299 4.65 -7.26 15.45
N ASN A 300 5.71 -7.72 14.80
CA ASN A 300 5.68 -8.61 13.65
C ASN A 300 6.73 -9.71 13.85
N THR A 301 6.35 -10.98 13.71
CA THR A 301 7.28 -12.11 13.68
C THR A 301 7.20 -12.80 12.32
N TYR A 302 8.23 -12.62 11.51
CA TYR A 302 8.42 -13.25 10.20
C TYR A 302 9.29 -14.51 10.33
N ARG A 303 8.83 -15.61 9.72
CA ARG A 303 9.55 -16.89 9.64
C ARG A 303 9.60 -17.35 8.19
N SER A 304 10.77 -17.77 7.71
CA SER A 304 10.96 -18.28 6.36
C SER A 304 11.77 -19.57 6.37
N LYS A 305 11.26 -20.59 5.70
CA LYS A 305 11.95 -21.85 5.51
C LYS A 305 13.12 -21.67 4.54
N LEU A 306 14.28 -22.15 4.94
CA LEU A 306 15.53 -22.13 4.18
C LEU A 306 15.67 -23.41 3.32
N PRO A 307 16.61 -23.47 2.35
CA PRO A 307 16.76 -24.63 1.46
C PRO A 307 17.15 -25.94 2.17
N ASP A 308 17.81 -25.85 3.32
CA ASP A 308 18.15 -26.96 4.22
C ASP A 308 16.94 -27.45 5.06
N GLY A 309 15.84 -26.71 5.06
CA GLY A 309 14.64 -26.97 5.84
C GLY A 309 14.57 -26.26 7.19
N ALA A 310 15.62 -25.56 7.63
CA ALA A 310 15.60 -24.73 8.84
C ALA A 310 14.72 -23.48 8.64
N PHE A 311 14.50 -22.71 9.72
CA PHE A 311 13.76 -21.44 9.65
C PHE A 311 14.63 -20.26 10.05
N TYR A 312 14.85 -19.35 9.10
CA TYR A 312 15.25 -17.98 9.41
C TYR A 312 14.08 -17.25 10.07
N THR A 313 14.36 -16.45 11.11
CA THR A 313 13.36 -15.67 11.83
C THR A 313 13.79 -14.21 11.91
N ALA A 314 12.87 -13.29 11.68
CA ALA A 314 13.04 -11.87 11.97
C ALA A 314 11.85 -11.40 12.83
N ALA A 315 12.14 -10.71 13.92
CA ALA A 315 11.13 -10.19 14.84
C ALA A 315 11.28 -8.68 14.99
N GLN A 316 10.22 -7.95 14.66
CA GLN A 316 10.11 -6.51 14.82
C GLN A 316 9.24 -6.19 16.04
N GLN A 317 9.74 -5.33 16.91
CA GLN A 317 8.97 -4.73 18.00
C GLN A 317 8.91 -3.22 17.81
N MET A 318 7.73 -2.64 17.99
CA MET A 318 7.50 -1.20 17.92
C MET A 318 7.22 -0.63 19.32
N GLN A 319 7.73 0.56 19.58
CA GLN A 319 7.42 1.38 20.74
C GLN A 319 6.90 2.73 20.26
N TYR A 320 5.79 3.20 20.82
CA TYR A 320 5.08 4.39 20.35
C TYR A 320 5.01 5.47 21.43
N THR A 321 5.22 6.72 21.02
CA THR A 321 4.73 7.89 21.76
C THR A 321 3.51 8.43 21.02
N LEU A 322 2.40 8.64 21.75
CA LEU A 322 1.14 9.11 21.18
C LEU A 322 0.88 10.57 21.56
N THR A 323 0.03 11.24 20.79
CA THR A 323 -0.63 12.50 21.20
C THR A 323 -1.79 12.20 22.16
N GLY A 324 -2.35 13.23 22.81
CA GLY A 324 -3.53 13.10 23.67
C GLY A 324 -4.78 12.56 22.93
N ALA A 325 -4.84 12.78 21.61
CA ALA A 325 -5.87 12.20 20.73
C ALA A 325 -5.59 10.74 20.31
N GLY A 326 -4.45 10.14 20.69
CA GLY A 326 -4.09 8.75 20.43
C GLY A 326 -3.43 8.49 19.06
N PHE A 327 -3.00 9.53 18.34
CA PHE A 327 -2.25 9.39 17.09
C PHE A 327 -0.75 9.19 17.37
N ILE A 328 -0.04 8.46 16.49
CA ILE A 328 1.41 8.26 16.65
C ILE A 328 2.17 9.59 16.47
N ARG A 329 2.80 10.09 17.53
CA ARG A 329 3.74 11.22 17.49
C ARG A 329 5.16 10.76 17.13
N SER A 330 5.57 9.60 17.62
CA SER A 330 6.78 8.92 17.16
C SER A 330 6.69 7.41 17.36
N ALA A 331 7.46 6.68 16.56
CA ALA A 331 7.61 5.23 16.65
C ALA A 331 9.09 4.84 16.59
N THR A 332 9.57 4.08 17.56
CA THR A 332 10.87 3.39 17.47
C THR A 332 10.61 1.91 17.22
N GLY A 333 11.05 1.44 16.06
CA GLY A 333 11.05 0.03 15.69
C GLY A 333 12.44 -0.59 15.81
N THR A 334 12.53 -1.77 16.40
CA THR A 334 13.75 -2.60 16.37
C THR A 334 13.41 -3.95 15.74
N THR A 335 14.05 -4.25 14.61
CA THR A 335 13.95 -5.56 13.95
C THR A 335 15.20 -6.37 14.28
N THR A 336 15.04 -7.48 14.99
CA THR A 336 16.11 -8.44 15.29
C THR A 336 16.06 -9.60 14.31
N HIS A 337 17.18 -9.86 13.65
CA HIS A 337 17.32 -10.91 12.64
C HIS A 337 18.11 -12.08 13.22
N THR A 338 17.52 -13.27 13.23
CA THR A 338 18.14 -14.51 13.74
C THR A 338 18.28 -15.52 12.61
N ASN A 339 19.53 -15.74 12.19
CA ASN A 339 19.88 -16.81 11.26
C ASN A 339 20.24 -18.09 12.03
N TYR A 340 19.86 -19.25 11.50
CA TYR A 340 20.04 -20.56 12.16
C TYR A 340 21.28 -21.34 11.67
N ASP A 341 21.97 -20.87 10.62
CA ASP A 341 23.30 -21.39 10.27
C ASP A 341 24.29 -21.16 11.43
N SER A 342 25.22 -22.11 11.56
CA SER A 342 26.34 -22.35 12.49
C SER A 342 27.18 -21.16 12.99
N ARG A 343 26.86 -19.92 12.63
CA ARG A 343 27.62 -18.70 12.97
C ARG A 343 26.84 -17.65 13.77
N ASN A 344 25.58 -17.93 14.17
CA ASN A 344 24.78 -17.12 15.10
C ASN A 344 24.83 -15.59 14.86
N SER A 345 24.80 -15.18 13.59
CA SER A 345 24.90 -13.78 13.18
C SER A 345 23.60 -13.02 13.46
N VAL A 346 23.38 -12.63 14.71
CA VAL A 346 22.30 -11.72 15.09
C VAL A 346 22.69 -10.30 14.70
N TYR A 347 21.86 -9.64 13.91
CA TYR A 347 21.95 -8.21 13.65
C TYR A 347 20.61 -7.53 13.89
N GLN A 348 20.66 -6.23 14.16
CA GLN A 348 19.48 -5.41 14.40
C GLN A 348 19.41 -4.26 13.40
N VAL A 349 18.20 -3.93 12.98
CA VAL A 349 17.88 -2.72 12.23
C VAL A 349 16.98 -1.86 13.10
N LYS A 350 17.31 -0.57 13.23
CA LYS A 350 16.53 0.39 14.00
C LYS A 350 15.85 1.37 13.05
N THR A 351 14.54 1.56 13.23
CA THR A 351 13.76 2.58 12.53
C THR A 351 13.23 3.57 13.55
N VAL A 352 13.35 4.85 13.28
CA VAL A 352 12.75 5.93 14.07
C VAL A 352 11.87 6.78 13.16
N SER A 353 10.56 6.62 13.30
CA SER A 353 9.55 7.43 12.62
C SER A 353 9.12 8.58 13.53
N THR A 354 9.11 9.80 12.99
CA THR A 354 8.63 11.00 13.70
C THR A 354 7.53 11.68 12.89
N TYR A 355 6.46 12.07 13.58
CA TYR A 355 5.31 12.74 12.99
C TYR A 355 5.08 14.07 13.70
N ALA A 356 5.07 15.15 12.93
CA ALA A 356 4.63 16.47 13.38
C ALA A 356 3.17 16.66 12.97
N TYR A 357 2.39 17.25 13.88
CA TYR A 357 0.98 17.57 13.68
C TYR A 357 0.78 19.08 13.89
N ASP A 358 0.15 19.76 12.92
CA ASP A 358 -0.30 21.15 13.10
C ASP A 358 -1.80 21.17 13.42
N GLY A 359 -2.17 21.83 14.52
CA GLY A 359 -3.55 22.06 14.94
C GLY A 359 -3.94 21.35 16.24
N LEU A 360 -5.23 21.00 16.38
CA LEU A 360 -5.82 20.48 17.63
C LEU A 360 -5.63 18.96 17.78
N CYS A 361 -4.41 18.48 17.53
CA CYS A 361 -4.09 17.05 17.47
C CYS A 361 -3.10 16.55 18.54
N ASP A 362 -2.57 17.45 19.37
CA ASP A 362 -1.65 17.16 20.49
C ASP A 362 -2.41 16.98 21.83
#